data_AF-A0A2N9MXQ0-F1
#
_entry.id   AF-A0A2N9MXQ0-F1
#
_cell.length_a   1.000
_cell.length_b   1.000
_cell.length_c   1.000
_cell.angle_alpha   90.00
_cell.angle_beta   90.00
_cell.angle_gamma   90.00
#
_symmetry.space_group_name_H-M   'P 1'
#
loop_
_entity.id
_entity.type
_entity.pdbx_description
1 polymer ?
#
loop_
_entity_poly.entity_id
_entity_poly.type
_entity_poly.pdbx_seq_one_letter_code
_entity_poly.pdbx_strand_id
1 'polypeptide(L)'
;MVWRSGELALVKVGIRFRAAVADPVVGMMIRTRIGLNVYGTNTELEKLNLGPCAAGDTLEVSFSFRCELCPQEYTLTVASHDPDGVWHDWLEDALAFSVSDTRYTAGVANLRANATMRRA
;
A
#
# COMPACT_ATOMS: atom_id res chain seq x y z
N MET A 1 -7.69 -10.85 7.24
CA MET A 1 -6.60 -10.29 8.06
C MET A 1 -7.11 -9.04 8.74
N VAL A 2 -6.73 -8.76 9.98
CA VAL A 2 -7.20 -7.58 10.72
C VAL A 2 -5.98 -6.81 11.20
N TRP A 3 -5.93 -5.51 10.90
CA TRP A 3 -4.97 -4.59 11.50
C TRP A 3 -5.63 -3.72 12.56
N ARG A 4 -4.85 -3.27 13.55
CA ARG A 4 -5.21 -2.19 14.47
C ARG A 4 -4.74 -0.87 13.89
N SER A 5 -5.65 0.11 13.87
CA SER A 5 -5.34 1.49 13.57
C SER A 5 -4.15 1.96 14.44
N GLY A 6 -3.08 2.39 13.78
CA GLY A 6 -1.85 2.91 14.39
C GLY A 6 -0.74 1.90 14.59
N GLU A 7 -0.99 0.62 14.33
CA GLU A 7 0.07 -0.39 14.36
C GLU A 7 0.97 -0.33 13.13
N LEU A 8 2.16 -0.94 13.22
CA LEU A 8 3.04 -1.09 12.08
C LEU A 8 2.53 -2.22 11.19
N ALA A 9 2.23 -1.87 9.95
CA ALA A 9 1.87 -2.79 8.89
C ALA A 9 3.04 -3.00 7.93
N LEU A 10 3.09 -4.19 7.33
CA LEU A 10 4.06 -4.58 6.33
C LEU A 10 3.34 -5.27 5.17
N VAL A 11 3.50 -4.72 3.98
CA VAL A 11 3.05 -5.35 2.73
C VAL A 11 4.28 -5.88 2.01
N LYS A 12 4.29 -7.18 1.70
CA LYS A 12 5.35 -7.84 0.93
C LYS A 12 4.82 -8.24 -0.44
N VAL A 13 5.50 -7.81 -1.49
CA VAL A 13 5.16 -8.12 -2.87
C VAL A 13 6.27 -8.99 -3.45
N GLY A 14 5.96 -10.24 -3.75
CA GLY A 14 6.86 -11.13 -4.47
C GLY A 14 6.67 -11.00 -5.97
N ILE A 15 7.74 -10.74 -6.71
CA ILE A 15 7.72 -10.59 -8.18
C ILE A 15 8.67 -11.62 -8.79
N ARG A 16 8.22 -12.28 -9.87
CA ARG A 16 9.05 -13.12 -10.73
C ARG A 16 9.09 -12.55 -12.15
N PHE A 17 10.26 -12.15 -12.60
CA PHE A 17 10.46 -11.59 -13.94
C PHE A 17 10.55 -12.70 -14.97
N ARG A 18 9.64 -12.71 -15.95
CA ARG A 18 9.65 -13.70 -17.05
C ARG A 18 10.50 -13.28 -18.25
N ALA A 19 10.75 -11.99 -18.37
CA ALA A 19 11.63 -11.37 -19.35
C ALA A 19 12.50 -10.33 -18.63
N ALA A 20 13.57 -9.87 -19.27
CA ALA A 20 14.40 -8.81 -18.71
C ALA A 20 13.62 -7.49 -18.68
N VAL A 21 13.73 -6.75 -17.57
CA VAL A 21 13.12 -5.43 -17.36
C VAL A 21 14.21 -4.48 -16.88
N ALA A 22 14.36 -3.34 -17.53
CA ALA A 22 15.52 -2.46 -17.32
C ALA A 22 15.43 -1.66 -16.02
N ASP A 23 14.25 -1.19 -15.63
CA ASP A 23 14.04 -0.39 -14.41
C ASP A 23 12.62 -0.58 -13.88
N PRO A 24 12.30 -1.76 -13.29
CA PRO A 24 10.95 -2.03 -12.83
C PRO A 24 10.58 -1.15 -11.64
N VAL A 25 9.35 -0.65 -11.69
CA VAL A 25 8.68 0.01 -10.57
C VAL A 25 7.64 -0.95 -10.00
N VAL A 26 7.60 -1.08 -8.68
CA VAL A 26 6.58 -1.88 -7.98
C VAL A 26 5.71 -0.95 -7.15
N GLY A 27 4.40 -1.07 -7.30
CA GLY A 27 3.42 -0.22 -6.64
C GLY A 27 2.46 -1.00 -5.74
N MET A 28 1.87 -0.28 -4.78
CA MET A 28 0.70 -0.75 -4.05
C MET A 28 -0.38 0.34 -3.97
N MET A 29 -1.64 -0.09 -3.91
CA MET A 29 -2.81 0.76 -3.74
C MET A 29 -3.76 0.15 -2.71
N ILE A 30 -4.13 0.93 -1.71
CA ILE A 30 -5.17 0.61 -0.74
C ILE A 30 -6.45 1.32 -1.17
N ARG A 31 -7.54 0.57 -1.21
CA ARG A 31 -8.88 1.09 -1.52
C ARG A 31 -9.89 0.70 -0.46
N THR A 32 -10.96 1.45 -0.38
CA THR A 32 -12.17 1.00 0.33
C THR A 32 -12.86 -0.10 -0.49
N ARG A 33 -13.74 -0.89 0.15
CA ARG A 33 -14.51 -1.93 -0.54
C ARG A 33 -15.42 -1.42 -1.69
N ILE A 34 -15.73 -0.12 -1.72
CA ILE A 34 -16.52 0.50 -2.80
C ILE A 34 -15.64 1.13 -3.90
N GLY A 35 -14.33 0.89 -3.87
CA GLY A 35 -13.40 1.33 -4.91
C GLY A 35 -12.80 2.73 -4.72
N LEU A 36 -13.12 3.45 -3.63
CA LEU A 36 -12.45 4.73 -3.34
C LEU A 36 -10.95 4.51 -3.09
N ASN A 37 -10.10 5.22 -3.84
CA ASN A 37 -8.65 5.30 -3.60
C ASN A 37 -8.35 5.94 -2.24
N VAL A 38 -7.64 5.20 -1.38
CA VAL A 38 -7.30 5.66 -0.02
C VAL A 38 -5.85 6.10 0.04
N TYR A 39 -4.92 5.23 -0.41
CA TYR A 39 -3.50 5.51 -0.40
C TYR A 39 -2.80 4.65 -1.45
N GLY A 40 -1.86 5.23 -2.18
CA GLY A 40 -1.00 4.49 -3.10
C GLY A 40 0.41 5.05 -3.06
N THR A 41 1.38 4.16 -3.22
CA THR A 41 2.79 4.51 -3.37
C THR A 41 3.48 3.46 -4.25
N ASN A 42 4.72 3.72 -4.62
CA ASN A 42 5.56 2.80 -5.38
C ASN A 42 7.03 2.96 -5.01
N THR A 43 7.87 2.09 -5.55
CA THR A 43 9.30 2.09 -5.26
C THR A 43 9.99 3.40 -5.69
N GLU A 44 9.56 4.08 -6.74
CA GLU A 44 10.12 5.38 -7.13
C GLU A 44 9.80 6.50 -6.15
N LEU A 45 8.53 6.62 -5.73
CA LEU A 45 8.07 7.62 -4.76
C LEU A 45 8.79 7.44 -3.42
N GLU A 46 9.05 6.18 -3.04
CA GLU A 46 9.82 5.83 -1.83
C GLU A 46 11.34 5.81 -2.06
N LYS A 47 11.81 6.26 -3.22
CA LYS A 47 13.24 6.39 -3.59
C LYS A 47 14.04 5.08 -3.49
N LEU A 48 13.38 3.97 -3.75
CA LEU A 48 13.97 2.64 -3.88
C LEU A 48 14.13 2.28 -5.35
N ASN A 49 15.34 2.41 -5.89
CA ASN A 49 15.65 1.91 -7.23
C ASN A 49 15.90 0.39 -7.15
N LEU A 50 15.15 -0.40 -7.93
CA LEU A 50 15.28 -1.86 -7.97
C LEU A 50 16.42 -2.33 -8.90
N GLY A 51 16.81 -1.49 -9.86
CA GLY A 51 17.78 -1.81 -10.89
C GLY A 51 17.26 -2.81 -11.92
N PRO A 52 18.07 -3.09 -12.96
CA PRO A 52 17.69 -4.03 -13.99
C PRO A 52 17.49 -5.44 -13.44
N CYS A 53 16.40 -6.07 -13.85
CA CYS A 53 16.05 -7.45 -13.51
C CYS A 53 16.16 -8.33 -14.76
N ALA A 54 16.85 -9.47 -14.64
CA ALA A 54 16.97 -10.44 -15.73
C ALA A 54 15.76 -11.38 -15.79
N ALA A 55 15.59 -12.04 -16.93
CA ALA A 55 14.60 -13.10 -17.06
C ALA A 55 14.93 -14.25 -16.09
N GLY A 56 13.95 -14.62 -15.26
CA GLY A 56 14.06 -15.66 -14.24
C GLY A 56 14.29 -15.12 -12.82
N ASP A 57 14.68 -13.85 -12.67
CA ASP A 57 14.90 -13.22 -11.37
C ASP A 57 13.62 -13.20 -10.54
N THR A 58 13.80 -13.24 -9.23
CA THR A 58 12.71 -13.13 -8.25
C THR A 58 13.11 -12.14 -7.18
N LEU A 59 12.23 -11.18 -6.88
CA LEU A 59 12.44 -10.14 -5.89
C LEU A 59 11.28 -10.09 -4.89
N GLU A 60 11.55 -9.60 -3.69
CA GLU A 60 10.54 -9.22 -2.70
C GLU A 60 10.68 -7.73 -2.39
N VAL A 61 9.61 -6.96 -2.60
CA VAL A 61 9.53 -5.55 -2.21
C VAL A 61 8.67 -5.45 -0.95
N SER A 62 9.17 -4.73 0.05
CA SER A 62 8.50 -4.55 1.35
C SER A 62 8.12 -3.09 1.56
N PHE A 63 6.81 -2.80 1.69
CA PHE A 63 6.29 -1.50 2.09
C PHE A 63 5.90 -1.53 3.56
N SER A 64 6.66 -0.84 4.40
CA SER A 64 6.36 -0.70 5.84
C SER A 64 5.75 0.67 6.12
N PHE A 65 4.64 0.69 6.85
CA PHE A 65 3.97 1.95 7.22
C PHE A 65 3.21 1.80 8.53
N ARG A 66 2.92 2.94 9.17
CA ARG A 66 1.96 2.96 10.29
C ARG A 66 0.54 2.99 9.72
N CYS A 67 -0.30 2.04 10.10
CA CYS A 67 -1.66 1.92 9.59
C CYS A 67 -2.59 2.98 10.20
N GLU A 68 -2.50 4.23 9.75
CA GLU A 68 -3.34 5.34 10.23
C GLU A 68 -4.71 5.40 9.53
N LEU A 69 -5.35 4.26 9.36
CA LEU A 69 -6.65 4.11 8.72
C LEU A 69 -7.78 4.00 9.76
N CYS A 70 -8.98 4.46 9.42
CA CYS A 70 -10.16 4.29 10.28
C CYS A 70 -10.68 2.84 10.25
N PRO A 71 -11.46 2.40 11.26
CA PRO A 71 -12.04 1.05 11.26
C PRO A 71 -13.05 0.80 10.13
N GLN A 72 -12.70 -0.07 9.17
CA GLN A 72 -13.56 -0.57 8.09
C GLN A 72 -12.82 -1.63 7.25
N GLU A 73 -13.48 -2.14 6.20
CA GLU A 73 -12.89 -3.06 5.21
C GLU A 73 -12.19 -2.31 4.08
N TYR A 74 -11.04 -2.83 3.67
CA TYR A 74 -10.19 -2.32 2.60
C TYR A 74 -9.72 -3.46 1.68
N THR A 75 -9.27 -3.08 0.49
CA THR A 75 -8.58 -3.97 -0.44
C THR A 75 -7.17 -3.46 -0.74
N LEU A 76 -6.27 -4.37 -1.09
CA LEU A 76 -4.91 -4.09 -1.52
C LEU A 76 -4.73 -4.57 -2.95
N THR A 77 -4.17 -3.69 -3.76
CA THR A 77 -3.72 -3.93 -5.14
C THR A 77 -2.24 -3.71 -5.22
N VAL A 78 -1.58 -4.52 -6.04
CA VAL A 78 -0.15 -4.39 -6.31
C VAL A 78 0.10 -4.52 -7.81
N ALA A 79 1.13 -3.84 -8.29
CA ALA A 79 1.45 -3.83 -9.71
C ALA A 79 2.96 -3.71 -9.93
N SER A 80 3.41 -4.13 -11.11
CA SER A 80 4.70 -3.77 -11.66
C SER A 80 4.53 -3.05 -12.98
N HIS A 81 5.32 -2.01 -13.22
CA HIS A 81 5.32 -1.22 -14.44
C HIS A 81 6.72 -0.66 -14.73
N ASP A 82 6.94 -0.16 -15.95
CA ASP A 82 8.11 0.64 -16.32
C ASP A 82 7.94 2.10 -15.82
N PRO A 83 9.02 2.91 -15.70
CA PRO A 83 8.96 4.29 -15.19
C PRO A 83 8.03 5.22 -15.99
N ASP A 84 7.82 4.93 -17.27
CA ASP A 84 6.89 5.66 -18.15
C ASP A 84 5.42 5.26 -17.94
N GLY A 85 5.16 4.28 -17.05
CA GLY A 85 3.85 3.81 -16.66
C GLY A 85 3.32 2.65 -17.50
N VAL A 86 4.11 2.03 -18.38
CA VAL A 86 3.71 0.82 -19.10
C VAL A 86 3.61 -0.36 -18.14
N TRP A 87 2.42 -0.98 -18.03
CA TRP A 87 2.18 -2.03 -17.05
C TRP A 87 2.76 -3.38 -17.50
N HIS A 88 3.41 -4.09 -16.56
CA HIS A 88 3.83 -5.48 -16.74
C HIS A 88 2.76 -6.44 -16.24
N ASP A 89 2.33 -6.23 -15.00
CA ASP A 89 1.33 -7.05 -14.31
C ASP A 89 0.60 -6.20 -13.26
N TRP A 90 -0.65 -6.54 -13.02
CA TRP A 90 -1.56 -5.80 -12.17
C TRP A 90 -2.51 -6.74 -11.45
N LEU A 91 -2.33 -6.89 -10.14
CA LEU A 91 -3.18 -7.71 -9.29
C LEU A 91 -4.19 -6.85 -8.56
N GLU A 92 -5.34 -6.65 -9.21
CA GLU A 92 -6.46 -5.87 -8.72
C GLU A 92 -7.15 -6.56 -7.54
N ASP A 93 -7.33 -5.83 -6.43
CA ASP A 93 -7.97 -6.26 -5.19
C ASP A 93 -7.46 -7.62 -4.69
N ALA A 94 -6.15 -7.86 -4.86
CA ALA A 94 -5.47 -9.11 -4.56
C ALA A 94 -5.72 -9.63 -3.14
N LEU A 95 -5.86 -8.73 -2.17
CA LEU A 95 -6.16 -9.06 -0.78
C LEU A 95 -7.23 -8.15 -0.20
N ALA A 96 -8.15 -8.72 0.57
CA ALA A 96 -9.05 -7.98 1.45
C ALA A 96 -8.55 -8.01 2.90
N PHE A 97 -8.62 -6.89 3.59
CA PHE A 97 -8.26 -6.77 5.00
C PHE A 97 -9.17 -5.77 5.71
N SER A 98 -9.28 -5.90 7.02
CA SER A 98 -10.04 -4.98 7.85
C SER A 98 -9.14 -4.23 8.82
N VAL A 99 -9.55 -3.02 9.17
CA VAL A 99 -8.92 -2.22 10.22
C VAL A 99 -9.89 -2.13 11.39
N SER A 100 -9.36 -2.25 12.59
CA SER A 100 -10.09 -2.15 13.86
C SER A 100 -9.43 -1.11 14.77
N ASP A 101 -10.20 -0.53 15.68
CA ASP A 101 -9.70 0.35 16.75
C ASP A 101 -10.68 0.27 17.93
N THR A 102 -10.22 0.62 19.13
CA THR A 102 -11.08 0.71 20.32
C THR A 102 -11.93 1.99 20.31
N ARG A 103 -11.52 2.99 19.52
CA ARG A 103 -12.22 4.26 19.35
C ARG A 103 -12.78 4.37 17.93
N TYR A 104 -14.04 4.78 17.82
CA TYR A 104 -14.63 5.15 16.54
C TYR A 104 -14.02 6.43 15.96
N THR A 105 -13.73 6.41 14.66
CA THR A 105 -13.35 7.57 13.84
C THR A 105 -14.09 7.50 12.50
N ALA A 106 -14.60 8.64 12.02
CA ALA A 106 -15.27 8.73 10.73
C ALA A 106 -14.27 9.00 9.59
N GLY A 107 -14.61 8.58 8.36
CA GLY A 107 -13.76 8.72 7.18
C GLY A 107 -12.79 7.55 7.04
N VAL A 108 -11.73 7.72 6.22
CA VAL A 108 -10.76 6.64 5.93
C VAL A 108 -9.43 6.77 6.67
N ALA A 109 -9.11 7.94 7.22
CA ALA A 109 -7.83 8.25 7.85
C ALA A 109 -8.00 8.66 9.32
N ASN A 110 -7.24 8.02 10.21
CA ASN A 110 -7.17 8.38 11.62
C ASN A 110 -6.04 9.40 11.83
N LEU A 111 -6.37 10.68 11.74
CA LEU A 111 -5.39 11.78 11.87
C LEU A 111 -4.89 12.02 13.30
N ARG A 112 -5.24 11.16 14.26
CA ARG A 112 -4.79 11.26 15.67
C ARG A 112 -5.09 12.60 16.34
N ALA A 113 -6.22 13.21 16.01
CA ALA A 113 -6.60 14.51 16.53
C ALA A 113 -6.65 14.55 18.07
N ASN A 114 -6.07 15.61 18.64
CA ASN A 114 -6.21 15.99 20.03
C ASN A 114 -7.04 17.28 20.14
N ALA A 115 -7.96 17.36 21.10
CA ALA A 115 -8.78 18.54 21.33
C ALA A 115 -8.48 19.15 22.69
N THR A 116 -8.33 20.47 22.73
CA THR A 116 -8.18 21.24 23.97
C THR A 116 -9.23 22.36 24.01
N MET A 117 -9.61 22.79 25.20
CA MET A 117 -10.55 23.89 25.40
C MET A 117 -9.99 24.82 26.48
N ARG A 118 -10.11 26.14 26.27
CA ARG A 118 -9.92 27.16 27.30
C ARG A 118 -11.23 27.92 27.48
N ARG A 119 -11.62 28.16 28.73
CA ARG A 119 -12.75 29.01 29.10
C ARG A 119 -12.20 30.26 29.78
N ALA A 120 -12.69 31.43 29.40
CA ALA A 120 -12.40 32.70 30.06
C ALA A 120 -13.12 32.76 31.42
#